data_AF-A0A0B1S9B4-F1
#
_entry.id   AF-A0A0B1S9B4-F1
#
_cell.length_a   1.000
_cell.length_b   1.000
_cell.length_c   1.000
_cell.angle_alpha   90.00
_cell.angle_beta   90.00
_cell.angle_gamma   90.00
#
_symmetry.space_group_name_H-M   'P 1'
#
loop_
_entity.id
_entity.type
_entity.pdbx_description
1 polymer ?
#
loop_
_entity_poly.entity_id
_entity_poly.type
_entity_poly.pdbx_seq_one_letter_code
_entity_poly.pdbx_strand_id
1 'polypeptide(L)'
;MEVYGKNDDKLHPKILVPRVWTNPRNFNFDHIGNAMLALFETLSYKGWNVIRDILYLRQGPWAVLFIHIYVFIGCMIGLTLFVGVVVANYTENRGTALLTVDQRRWHDLKARLKMAQPLHVPPKPPESAKLRSYLYDLTLSRGFKQVMVFHMLHP
;
A
#
# COMPACT_ATOMS: atom_id res chain seq x y z
N MET A 1 15.03 21.07 -1.32
CA MET A 1 16.00 21.74 -0.44
C MET A 1 17.35 21.76 -1.16
N GLU A 2 17.74 22.91 -1.69
CA GLU A 2 19.08 23.09 -2.23
C GLU A 2 20.03 23.27 -1.05
N VAL A 3 20.94 22.31 -0.86
CA VAL A 3 21.93 22.35 0.22
C VAL A 3 23.03 23.33 -0.20
N TYR A 4 23.32 24.33 0.64
CA TYR A 4 24.40 25.28 0.43
C TYR A 4 25.72 24.53 0.15
N GLY A 5 26.39 24.85 -0.96
CA GLY A 5 27.65 24.21 -1.36
C GLY A 5 27.51 22.87 -2.11
N LYS A 6 26.31 22.41 -2.48
CA LYS A 6 26.12 21.14 -3.22
C LYS A 6 26.95 21.04 -4.51
N ASN A 7 27.20 22.17 -5.19
CA ASN A 7 27.96 22.26 -6.44
C ASN A 7 29.35 22.93 -6.26
N ASP A 8 29.78 23.19 -5.02
CA ASP A 8 31.08 23.80 -4.74
C ASP A 8 32.09 22.72 -4.31
N ASP A 9 32.91 22.28 -5.25
CA ASP A 9 33.93 21.26 -5.04
C ASP A 9 34.97 21.62 -3.95
N LYS A 10 35.07 22.89 -3.55
CA LYS A 10 35.99 23.33 -2.49
C LYS A 10 35.39 23.19 -1.09
N LEU A 11 34.06 23.17 -0.99
CA LEU A 11 33.35 23.13 0.29
C LEU A 11 33.21 21.70 0.85
N HIS A 12 33.51 20.68 0.04
CA HIS A 12 33.33 19.27 0.40
C HIS A 12 34.61 18.72 1.06
N PRO A 13 34.51 18.06 2.22
CA PRO A 13 35.66 17.40 2.84
C PRO A 13 36.19 16.29 1.91
N LYS A 14 37.50 16.30 1.63
CA LYS A 14 38.17 15.32 0.77
C LYS A 14 39.24 14.58 1.56
N ILE A 15 39.33 13.28 1.34
CA ILE A 15 40.39 12.42 1.87
C ILE A 15 40.99 11.62 0.71
N LEU A 16 42.30 11.37 0.76
CA LEU A 16 42.98 10.54 -0.22
C LEU A 16 42.55 9.09 -0.05
N VAL A 17 42.09 8.47 -1.14
CA VAL A 17 41.68 7.07 -1.19
C VAL A 17 42.38 6.37 -2.34
N PRO A 18 42.76 5.08 -2.20
CA PRO A 18 43.35 4.34 -3.30
C PRO A 18 42.35 4.15 -4.44
N ARG A 19 42.85 4.20 -5.69
CA ARG A 19 42.03 3.84 -6.86
C ARG A 19 41.93 2.32 -6.92
N VAL A 20 40.73 1.78 -6.70
CA VAL A 20 40.48 0.34 -6.72
C VAL A 20 39.50 0.00 -7.85
N TRP A 21 39.83 -1.03 -8.64
CA TRP A 21 38.89 -1.63 -9.56
C TRP A 21 38.07 -2.70 -8.82
N THR A 22 36.81 -2.40 -8.53
CA THR A 22 35.94 -3.29 -7.75
C THR A 22 34.50 -3.23 -8.22
N ASN A 23 33.78 -4.33 -8.03
CA ASN A 23 32.35 -4.43 -8.31
C ASN A 23 31.55 -3.64 -7.24
N PRO A 24 30.30 -3.23 -7.55
CA PRO A 24 29.41 -2.65 -6.56
C PRO A 24 29.30 -3.57 -5.34
N ARG A 25 29.39 -3.00 -4.13
CA ARG A 25 29.40 -3.79 -2.89
C ARG A 25 28.10 -4.59 -2.68
N ASN A 26 26.97 -4.08 -3.16
CA ASN A 26 25.65 -4.64 -2.86
C ASN A 26 25.22 -5.73 -3.84
N PHE A 27 25.77 -5.77 -5.06
CA PHE A 27 25.35 -6.74 -6.06
C PHE A 27 26.42 -6.97 -7.12
N ASN A 28 26.44 -8.19 -7.66
CA ASN A 28 27.20 -8.58 -8.84
C ASN A 28 26.50 -9.76 -9.52
N PHE A 29 26.86 -10.01 -10.78
CA PHE A 29 26.33 -11.11 -11.60
C PHE A 29 27.40 -12.15 -11.95
N ASP A 30 28.47 -12.22 -11.15
CA ASP A 30 29.64 -13.09 -11.44
C ASP A 30 29.33 -14.57 -11.19
N HIS A 31 28.42 -14.84 -10.25
CA HIS A 31 27.97 -16.19 -9.88
C HIS A 31 26.44 -16.26 -9.78
N ILE A 32 25.89 -17.44 -10.02
CA ILE A 32 24.43 -17.66 -10.02
C ILE A 32 23.77 -17.27 -8.69
N GLY A 33 24.42 -17.54 -7.55
CA GLY A 33 23.90 -17.19 -6.23
C GLY A 33 23.79 -15.67 -6.03
N ASN A 34 24.84 -14.93 -6.38
CA ASN A 34 24.85 -13.46 -6.28
C ASN A 34 23.87 -12.83 -7.26
N ALA A 35 23.75 -13.38 -8.47
CA ALA A 35 22.76 -12.97 -9.45
C ALA A 35 21.32 -13.18 -8.92
N MET A 36 21.04 -14.34 -8.33
CA MET A 36 19.73 -14.61 -7.71
C MET A 36 19.44 -13.65 -6.56
N LEU A 37 20.42 -13.35 -5.71
CA LEU A 37 20.26 -12.38 -4.62
C LEU A 37 19.98 -10.97 -5.16
N ALA A 38 20.74 -10.50 -6.15
CA ALA A 38 20.55 -9.20 -6.78
C ALA A 38 19.17 -9.06 -7.44
N LEU A 39 18.71 -10.12 -8.09
CA LEU A 39 17.37 -10.19 -8.69
C LEU A 39 16.27 -10.24 -7.62
N PHE A 40 16.47 -10.98 -6.53
CA PHE A 40 15.55 -11.02 -5.41
C PHE A 40 15.41 -9.65 -4.72
N GLU A 41 16.51 -8.94 -4.48
CA GLU A 41 16.48 -7.57 -3.98
C GLU A 41 15.73 -6.64 -4.94
N THR A 42 15.95 -6.81 -6.25
CA THR A 42 15.26 -6.06 -7.31
C THR A 42 13.74 -6.27 -7.25
N LEU A 43 13.26 -7.49 -6.98
CA LEU A 43 11.82 -7.79 -6.84
C LEU A 43 11.14 -7.03 -5.70
N SER A 44 11.90 -6.58 -4.69
CA SER A 44 11.37 -5.79 -3.58
C SER A 44 11.11 -4.32 -3.93
N TYR A 45 11.44 -3.89 -5.15
CA TYR A 45 11.44 -2.49 -5.60
C TYR A 45 12.36 -1.56 -4.79
N LYS A 46 13.25 -2.09 -3.95
CA LYS A 46 14.23 -1.30 -3.20
C LYS A 46 15.57 -1.28 -3.93
N GLY A 47 16.11 -0.09 -4.18
CA GLY A 47 17.44 0.06 -4.77
C GLY A 47 17.57 -0.38 -6.24
N TRP A 48 16.51 -0.87 -6.89
CA TRP A 48 16.56 -1.38 -8.27
C TRP A 48 16.98 -0.33 -9.30
N ASN A 49 16.67 0.95 -9.08
CA ASN A 49 17.14 2.05 -9.93
C ASN A 49 18.67 2.13 -9.97
N VAL A 50 19.34 1.86 -8.84
CA VAL A 50 20.81 1.87 -8.76
C VAL A 50 21.38 0.71 -9.59
N ILE A 51 20.75 -0.47 -9.52
CA ILE A 51 21.12 -1.63 -10.34
C ILE A 51 20.96 -1.31 -11.83
N ARG A 52 19.81 -0.72 -12.22
CA ARG A 52 19.53 -0.28 -13.59
C ARG A 52 20.58 0.71 -14.10
N ASP A 53 20.89 1.74 -13.32
CA ASP A 53 21.81 2.80 -13.72
C ASP A 53 23.24 2.28 -13.86
N ILE A 54 23.67 1.40 -12.95
CA ILE A 54 24.98 0.73 -13.06
C ILE A 54 25.02 -0.21 -14.27
N LEU A 55 23.95 -0.95 -14.56
CA LEU A 55 23.86 -1.79 -15.77
C LEU A 55 23.98 -0.95 -17.04
N TYR A 56 23.30 0.20 -17.10
CA TYR A 56 23.40 1.14 -18.21
C TYR A 56 24.84 1.61 -18.43
N LEU A 57 25.52 2.01 -17.34
CA LEU A 57 26.89 2.54 -17.41
C LEU A 57 27.95 1.48 -17.73
N ARG A 58 27.76 0.24 -17.27
CA ARG A 58 28.78 -0.83 -17.39
C ARG A 58 28.58 -1.72 -18.62
N GLN A 59 27.34 -2.02 -18.98
CA GLN A 59 26.99 -2.99 -20.04
C GLN A 59 26.20 -2.34 -21.20
N GLY A 60 25.65 -1.14 -20.98
CA GLY A 60 24.92 -0.40 -22.00
C GLY A 60 23.40 -0.58 -21.96
N PRO A 61 22.69 -0.02 -22.96
CA PRO A 61 21.22 0.05 -22.96
C PRO A 61 20.51 -1.30 -22.97
N TRP A 62 21.11 -2.33 -23.59
CA TRP A 62 20.49 -3.67 -23.68
C TRP A 62 20.28 -4.32 -22.31
N ALA A 63 21.20 -4.10 -21.38
CA ALA A 63 21.07 -4.62 -20.01
C ALA A 63 19.92 -3.95 -19.25
N VAL A 64 19.60 -2.70 -19.59
CA VAL A 64 18.44 -1.99 -19.01
C VAL A 64 17.13 -2.62 -19.47
N LEU A 65 17.03 -3.09 -20.70
CA LEU A 65 15.84 -3.81 -21.17
C LEU A 65 15.62 -5.10 -20.38
N PHE A 66 16.69 -5.86 -20.14
CA PHE A 66 16.65 -7.08 -19.32
C PHE A 66 16.06 -6.80 -17.92
N ILE A 67 16.56 -5.79 -17.21
CA ILE A 67 16.08 -5.51 -15.84
C ILE A 67 14.63 -5.02 -15.82
N HIS A 68 14.20 -4.21 -16.81
CA HIS A 68 12.80 -3.77 -16.89
C HIS A 68 11.85 -4.92 -17.18
N ILE A 69 12.19 -5.82 -18.11
CA ILE A 69 11.38 -7.01 -18.40
C ILE A 69 11.30 -7.91 -17.16
N TYR A 70 12.42 -8.11 -16.46
CA TYR A 70 12.46 -8.89 -15.23
C TYR A 70 11.54 -8.31 -14.15
N VAL A 71 11.64 -6.99 -13.88
CA VAL A 71 10.80 -6.30 -12.90
C VAL A 71 9.33 -6.37 -13.31
N PHE A 72 9.01 -6.13 -14.58
CA PHE A 72 7.65 -6.19 -15.08
C PHE A 72 7.03 -7.57 -14.87
N ILE A 73 7.68 -8.63 -15.35
CA ILE A 73 7.18 -10.01 -15.22
C ILE A 73 7.16 -10.44 -13.75
N GLY A 74 8.27 -10.27 -13.04
CA GLY A 74 8.42 -10.72 -11.66
C GLY A 74 7.44 -10.06 -10.69
N CYS A 75 7.22 -8.75 -10.83
CA CYS A 75 6.34 -8.02 -9.93
C CYS A 75 4.87 -8.05 -10.38
N MET A 76 4.58 -7.89 -11.68
CA MET A 76 3.18 -7.87 -12.15
C MET A 76 2.57 -9.27 -12.21
N ILE A 77 3.35 -10.30 -12.54
CA ILE A 77 2.85 -11.67 -12.69
C ILE A 77 3.28 -12.53 -11.50
N GLY A 78 4.56 -12.52 -11.13
CA GLY A 78 5.06 -13.38 -10.05
C GLY A 78 4.40 -13.09 -8.69
N LEU A 79 4.44 -11.84 -8.24
CA LEU A 79 3.84 -11.46 -6.95
C LEU A 79 2.31 -11.59 -6.94
N THR A 80 1.64 -11.29 -8.06
CA THR A 80 0.18 -11.41 -8.14
C THR A 80 -0.27 -12.86 -8.12
N LEU A 81 0.45 -13.77 -8.78
CA LEU A 81 0.21 -15.21 -8.69
C LEU A 81 0.41 -15.72 -7.26
N PHE A 82 1.48 -15.29 -6.58
CA PHE A 82 1.71 -15.66 -5.19
C PHE A 82 0.54 -15.24 -4.28
N VAL A 83 0.10 -13.98 -4.38
CA VAL A 83 -1.08 -13.48 -3.65
C VAL A 83 -2.33 -14.26 -4.03
N GLY A 84 -2.52 -14.56 -5.33
CA GLY A 84 -3.65 -15.34 -5.83
C GLY A 84 -3.74 -16.73 -5.22
N VAL A 85 -2.62 -17.45 -5.14
CA VAL A 85 -2.55 -18.78 -4.51
C VAL A 85 -2.87 -18.70 -3.02
N VAL A 86 -2.30 -17.72 -2.30
CA VAL A 86 -2.57 -17.53 -0.87
C VAL A 86 -4.05 -17.23 -0.60
N VAL A 87 -4.67 -16.35 -1.40
CA VAL A 87 -6.10 -16.01 -1.27
C VAL A 87 -6.98 -17.21 -1.63
N ALA A 88 -6.64 -17.96 -2.67
CA ALA A 88 -7.37 -19.17 -3.05
C ALA A 88 -7.34 -20.21 -1.91
N ASN A 89 -6.15 -20.49 -1.37
CA ASN A 89 -5.98 -21.42 -0.25
C ASN A 89 -6.72 -20.94 1.01
N TYR A 90 -6.67 -19.65 1.32
CA TYR A 90 -7.43 -19.08 2.44
C TYR A 90 -8.95 -19.24 2.28
N THR A 91 -9.46 -19.02 1.07
CA THR A 91 -10.89 -19.13 0.74
C THR A 91 -11.36 -20.59 0.81
N GLU A 92 -10.49 -21.52 0.41
CA GLU A 92 -10.70 -22.97 0.50
C GLU A 92 -10.72 -23.44 1.95
N ASN A 93 -9.74 -23.05 2.76
CA ASN A 93 -9.69 -23.38 4.19
C ASN A 93 -10.86 -22.81 5.00
N ARG A 94 -11.45 -21.69 4.55
CA ARG A 94 -12.69 -21.14 5.12
C ARG A 94 -13.96 -21.90 4.73
N GLY A 95 -13.87 -22.89 3.84
CA GLY A 95 -15.03 -23.60 3.31
C GLY A 95 -15.93 -22.76 2.39
N THR A 96 -15.49 -21.54 2.04
CA THR A 96 -16.27 -20.61 1.20
C THR A 96 -15.91 -20.69 -0.28
N ALA A 97 -14.89 -21.48 -0.65
CA ALA A 97 -14.43 -21.63 -2.03
C ALA A 97 -15.49 -22.30 -2.93
N LEU A 98 -16.26 -23.25 -2.40
CA LEU A 98 -17.31 -23.96 -3.12
C LEU A 98 -18.64 -23.18 -3.17
N LEU A 99 -18.74 -22.05 -2.47
CA LEU A 99 -19.96 -21.24 -2.46
C LEU A 99 -20.04 -20.32 -3.68
N THR A 100 -21.24 -20.25 -4.25
CA THR A 100 -21.54 -19.28 -5.32
C THR A 100 -21.41 -17.85 -4.80
N VAL A 101 -21.31 -16.89 -5.74
CA VAL A 101 -21.18 -15.46 -5.39
C VAL A 101 -22.39 -15.00 -4.56
N ASP A 102 -23.60 -15.43 -4.89
CA ASP A 102 -24.82 -15.04 -4.17
C ASP A 102 -24.92 -15.69 -2.79
N GLN A 103 -24.47 -16.96 -2.65
CA GLN A 103 -24.39 -17.61 -1.33
C GLN A 103 -23.41 -16.87 -0.40
N ARG A 104 -22.26 -16.42 -0.93
CA ARG A 104 -21.30 -15.61 -0.16
C ARG A 104 -21.88 -14.26 0.25
N ARG A 105 -22.59 -13.57 -0.66
CA ARG A 105 -23.28 -12.31 -0.35
C ARG A 105 -24.35 -12.49 0.71
N TRP A 106 -25.13 -13.56 0.64
CA TRP A 106 -26.14 -13.88 1.65
C TRP A 106 -25.51 -14.17 3.02
N HIS A 107 -24.40 -14.92 3.05
CA HIS A 107 -23.67 -15.17 4.29
C HIS A 107 -23.11 -13.87 4.90
N ASP A 108 -22.53 -12.98 4.09
CA ASP A 108 -22.05 -11.66 4.54
C ASP A 108 -23.20 -10.79 5.06
N LEU A 109 -24.35 -10.77 4.36
CA LEU A 109 -25.55 -10.05 4.82
C LEU A 109 -26.04 -10.58 6.17
N LYS A 110 -26.12 -11.91 6.33
CA LYS A 110 -26.55 -12.54 7.58
C LYS A 110 -25.58 -12.22 8.73
N ALA A 111 -24.28 -12.20 8.45
CA ALA A 111 -23.26 -11.82 9.43
C ALA A 111 -23.41 -10.35 9.86
N ARG A 112 -23.60 -9.44 8.90
CA ARG A 112 -23.84 -8.01 9.18
C ARG A 112 -25.13 -7.80 9.96
N LEU A 113 -26.21 -8.52 9.62
CA LEU A 113 -27.48 -8.41 10.32
C LEU A 113 -27.40 -8.93 11.76
N LYS A 114 -26.60 -9.99 12.02
CA LYS A 114 -26.30 -10.44 13.38
C LYS A 114 -25.52 -9.41 14.21
N MET A 115 -24.66 -8.62 13.57
CA MET A 115 -23.89 -7.57 14.23
C MET A 115 -24.69 -6.26 14.39
N ALA A 116 -25.74 -6.07 13.59
CA ALA A 116 -26.59 -4.89 13.66
C ALA A 116 -27.38 -4.90 14.97
N GLN A 117 -27.17 -3.87 15.80
CA GLN A 117 -27.95 -3.67 17.00
C GLN A 117 -29.21 -2.84 16.70
N PRO A 118 -30.28 -3.02 17.50
CA PRO A 118 -31.45 -2.16 17.41
C PRO A 118 -31.05 -0.70 17.59
N LEU A 119 -31.58 0.15 16.70
CA LEU A 119 -31.31 1.58 16.74
C LEU A 119 -31.96 2.17 18.00
N HIS A 120 -31.16 2.58 18.97
CA HIS A 120 -31.62 3.26 20.19
C HIS A 120 -31.99 4.73 19.90
N VAL A 121 -33.05 4.97 19.11
CA VAL A 121 -33.61 6.31 18.96
C VAL A 121 -34.71 6.51 20.02
N PRO A 122 -34.66 7.57 20.83
CA PRO A 122 -35.75 7.87 21.74
C PRO A 122 -37.05 8.18 20.97
N PRO A 123 -38.23 7.82 21.50
CA PRO A 123 -39.51 8.11 20.84
C PRO A 123 -39.79 9.61 20.78
N LYS A 124 -40.56 10.04 19.78
CA LYS A 124 -40.94 11.45 19.61
C LYS A 124 -41.71 11.96 20.85
N PRO A 125 -41.40 13.16 21.36
CA PRO A 125 -42.17 13.78 22.45
C PRO A 125 -43.66 13.94 22.13
N PRO A 126 -44.56 13.92 23.15
CA PRO A 126 -45.96 14.27 22.96
C PRO A 126 -46.13 15.74 22.55
N GLU A 127 -47.16 16.04 21.74
CA GLU A 127 -47.44 17.37 21.17
C GLU A 127 -47.67 18.47 22.22
N SER A 128 -48.04 18.09 23.44
CA SER A 128 -48.23 19.02 24.56
C SER A 128 -46.95 19.76 24.96
N ALA A 129 -45.76 19.19 24.67
CA ALA A 129 -44.46 19.79 24.99
C ALA A 129 -43.76 20.35 23.73
N LYS A 130 -44.29 21.47 23.21
CA LYS A 130 -43.82 22.15 21.98
C LYS A 130 -42.30 22.41 21.94
N LEU A 131 -41.72 22.88 23.05
CA LEU A 131 -40.27 23.14 23.14
C LEU A 131 -39.43 21.86 23.02
N ARG A 132 -39.86 20.77 23.67
CA ARG A 132 -39.16 19.47 23.61
C ARG A 132 -39.23 18.87 22.22
N SER A 133 -40.36 19.00 21.52
CA SER A 133 -40.48 18.55 20.12
C SER A 133 -39.59 19.36 19.19
N TYR A 134 -39.52 20.68 19.35
CA TYR A 134 -38.67 21.54 18.51
C TYR A 134 -37.17 21.21 18.66
N LEU A 135 -36.68 21.04 19.89
CA LEU A 135 -35.29 20.64 20.15
C LEU A 135 -34.97 19.23 19.66
N TYR A 136 -35.92 18.29 19.77
CA TYR A 136 -35.78 16.95 19.21
C TYR A 136 -35.63 16.98 17.68
N ASP A 137 -36.48 17.74 16.99
CA ASP A 137 -36.43 17.86 15.52
C ASP A 137 -35.15 18.59 15.06
N LEU A 138 -34.66 19.57 15.83
CA LEU A 138 -33.39 20.26 15.56
C LEU A 138 -32.18 19.33 15.71
N THR A 139 -32.10 18.56 16.80
CA THR A 139 -30.97 17.65 17.09
C THR A 139 -30.91 16.44 16.16
N LEU A 140 -32.05 15.98 15.64
CA LEU A 140 -32.10 14.90 14.65
C LEU A 140 -31.90 15.35 13.21
N SER A 141 -31.92 16.65 12.95
CA SER A 141 -31.73 17.22 11.60
C SER A 141 -30.38 16.83 10.98
N ARG A 142 -30.35 16.66 9.66
CA ARG A 142 -29.13 16.27 8.92
C ARG A 142 -28.04 17.36 9.01
N GLY A 143 -28.44 18.63 8.97
CA GLY A 143 -27.53 19.77 9.05
C GLY A 143 -26.83 19.85 10.41
N PHE A 144 -27.57 19.70 11.52
CA PHE A 144 -26.99 19.69 12.86
C PHE A 144 -25.97 18.55 13.03
N LYS A 145 -26.28 17.34 12.53
CA LYS A 145 -25.34 16.20 12.54
C LYS A 145 -24.06 16.49 11.75
N GLN A 146 -24.19 17.08 10.56
CA GLN A 146 -23.03 17.42 9.72
C GLN A 146 -22.15 18.49 10.38
N VAL A 147 -22.75 19.52 11.00
CA VAL A 147 -22.02 20.56 11.74
C VAL A 147 -21.28 19.96 12.94
N MET A 148 -21.94 19.09 13.72
CA MET A 148 -21.31 18.40 14.86
C MET A 148 -20.13 17.52 14.43
N VAL A 149 -20.28 16.74 13.35
CA VAL A 149 -19.19 15.91 12.82
C VAL A 149 -18.05 16.75 12.29
N PHE A 150 -18.34 17.84 11.57
CA PHE A 150 -17.33 18.77 11.07
C PHE A 150 -16.51 19.39 12.21
N HIS A 151 -17.18 19.83 13.27
CA HIS A 151 -16.52 20.37 14.46
C HIS A 151 -15.67 19.31 15.19
N MET A 152 -16.12 18.05 15.26
CA MET A 152 -15.40 16.97 15.93
C MET A 152 -14.14 16.50 15.17
N LEU A 153 -14.10 16.70 13.84
CA LEU A 153 -12.98 16.35 12.96
C LEU A 153 -11.92 17.45 12.85
N HIS A 154 -12.24 18.68 13.24
CA HIS A 154 -11.35 19.83 13.17
C HIS A 154 -11.10 20.36 14.60
N PRO A 155 -10.03 19.92 15.28
CA PRO A 155 -9.65 20.46 16.59
C PRO A 155 -9.20 21.92 16.51
#